data_AF-A0A661PMQ4-F1
#
_entry.id   AF-A0A661PMQ4-F1
#
_cell.length_a   1.000
_cell.length_b   1.000
_cell.length_c   1.000
_cell.angle_alpha   90.00
_cell.angle_beta   90.00
_cell.angle_gamma   90.00
#
_symmetry.space_group_name_H-M   'P 1'
#
loop_
_entity.id
_entity.type
_entity.pdbx_description
1 polymer ?
#
loop_
_entity_poly.entity_id
_entity_poly.type
_entity_poly.pdbx_seq_one_letter_code
_entity_poly.pdbx_strand_id
1 'polypeptide(L)'
;MFSRLKISCLIAAIFFLVSCAPPSLWNVRDSSRREHQLWKKTVEPYLQVPLWRTGYIYDAGHFLMVPLHAAFQLKELSWQRQFSSHFGRFAEAYPREIAAGRLNRLQYFYLLSRFMSLAWQTGNHHLIPPALPDIVLEKIQRLWSGEPAWQWGRPPFPGGMRERLSWKLWQKTSRRSYYRAIIDEELYLFAIAADVCFCRRMQGGCVPAFINEILGVAYEVFQQRVKWLPDGGWLFQTGVWDDYPDYAYAGCLEKKKELQPSTVHDVATDSSHSHRFPLWLSSLAAADSSSAGSRKNYYVKLRQGMARQFFLKVLLPPTAEFPAFRLNNYMDGGNGIFRWNYPTQGAGRGYGPYELSGTLLLGWWTFLQTAEIRDVYRDIVRQFPLPAAVAALYLGPDTNRQRERLVKGENPYRNGFYELICLLAGTLPRYDD
;
A
#
# COMPACT_ATOMS: atom_id res chain seq x y z
N MET A 1 13.94 74.77 27.43
CA MET A 1 13.76 76.05 26.71
C MET A 1 13.07 75.73 25.38
N PHE A 2 11.79 76.14 25.25
CA PHE A 2 10.91 76.30 24.06
C PHE A 2 11.15 75.39 22.83
N SER A 3 10.28 74.43 22.47
CA SER A 3 8.90 74.51 21.92
C SER A 3 8.76 75.17 20.54
N ARG A 4 8.25 74.37 19.57
CA ARG A 4 7.43 74.66 18.35
C ARG A 4 7.37 73.33 17.54
N LEU A 5 6.29 72.55 17.47
CA LEU A 5 5.03 72.70 16.69
C LEU A 5 5.28 73.28 15.27
N LYS A 6 4.83 72.73 14.13
CA LYS A 6 3.64 71.90 13.82
C LYS A 6 3.64 71.49 12.32
N ILE A 7 2.89 70.42 11.97
CA ILE A 7 2.20 70.12 10.67
C ILE A 7 3.11 69.65 9.51
N SER A 8 2.78 68.74 8.59
CA SER A 8 1.85 67.60 8.36
C SER A 8 2.06 67.22 6.88
N CYS A 9 2.11 65.93 6.53
CA CYS A 9 1.76 65.32 5.22
C CYS A 9 2.32 63.89 5.24
N LEU A 10 1.54 62.88 5.66
CA LEU A 10 0.55 62.13 4.88
C LEU A 10 1.15 61.45 3.63
N ILE A 11 0.91 60.13 3.55
CA ILE A 11 1.15 59.19 2.44
C ILE A 11 2.45 58.37 2.54
N ALA A 12 2.38 57.26 3.26
CA ALA A 12 2.97 55.95 2.88
C ALA A 12 2.63 54.90 3.95
N ALA A 13 1.36 54.49 4.01
CA ALA A 13 0.94 53.31 4.77
C ALA A 13 -0.05 52.51 3.92
N ILE A 14 0.46 51.93 2.84
CA ILE A 14 -0.19 50.86 2.08
C ILE A 14 0.89 49.80 1.87
N PHE A 15 0.51 48.54 2.06
CA PHE A 15 1.31 47.31 1.99
C PHE A 15 2.07 46.93 3.26
N PHE A 16 1.37 46.27 4.18
CA PHE A 16 1.71 44.91 4.63
C PHE A 16 0.58 44.39 5.56
N LEU A 17 -0.63 44.25 5.00
CA LEU A 17 -1.60 43.29 5.53
C LEU A 17 -1.32 41.97 4.81
N VAL A 18 -0.39 41.19 5.36
CA VAL A 18 -0.37 39.75 5.11
C VAL A 18 -1.68 39.23 5.68
N SER A 19 -2.62 38.96 4.78
CA SER A 19 -3.82 38.21 5.09
C SER A 19 -3.41 36.85 5.64
N CYS A 20 -3.39 36.72 6.96
CA CYS A 20 -3.55 35.43 7.62
C CYS A 20 -4.99 34.98 7.32
N ALA A 21 -5.23 34.50 6.10
CA ALA A 21 -6.38 33.67 5.84
C ALA A 21 -6.23 32.44 6.76
N PRO A 22 -7.18 32.17 7.67
CA PRO A 22 -7.16 30.92 8.41
C PRO A 22 -7.12 29.77 7.39
N PRO A 23 -6.42 28.65 7.67
CA PRO A 23 -6.48 27.49 6.80
C PRO A 23 -7.95 27.17 6.57
N SER A 24 -8.35 27.15 5.29
CA SER A 24 -9.74 26.96 4.88
C SER A 24 -10.33 25.82 5.70
N LEU A 25 -11.30 26.13 6.55
CA LEU A 25 -12.13 25.16 7.22
C LEU A 25 -12.77 24.32 6.11
N TRP A 26 -12.18 23.16 5.82
CA TRP A 26 -12.86 22.10 5.10
C TRP A 26 -14.18 21.92 5.84
N ASN A 27 -15.27 22.32 5.18
CA ASN A 27 -16.57 22.27 5.81
C ASN A 27 -16.91 20.78 5.97
N VAL A 28 -16.72 20.25 7.18
CA VAL A 28 -16.78 18.81 7.50
C VAL A 28 -18.06 18.16 6.99
N ARG A 29 -19.16 18.93 6.98
CA ARG A 29 -20.47 18.51 6.44
C ARG A 29 -20.46 18.29 4.92
N ASP A 30 -19.71 19.10 4.17
CA ASP A 30 -19.62 18.99 2.71
C ASP A 30 -18.71 17.84 2.28
N SER A 31 -17.60 17.61 3.01
CA SER A 31 -16.72 16.44 2.82
C SER A 31 -17.49 15.13 3.02
N SER A 32 -18.22 15.01 4.13
CA SER A 32 -19.02 13.81 4.43
C SER A 32 -20.06 13.52 3.35
N ARG A 33 -20.72 14.55 2.80
CA ARG A 33 -21.70 14.37 1.71
C ARG A 33 -21.03 13.88 0.42
N ARG A 34 -19.86 14.42 0.06
CA ARG A 34 -19.09 14.02 -1.13
C ARG A 34 -18.59 12.58 -1.02
N GLU A 35 -18.06 12.19 0.14
CA GLU A 35 -17.61 10.81 0.42
C GLU A 35 -18.73 9.80 0.15
N HIS A 36 -19.92 10.04 0.70
CA HIS A 36 -21.08 9.16 0.52
C HIS A 36 -21.57 9.08 -0.93
N GLN A 37 -21.55 10.19 -1.67
CA GLN A 37 -21.92 10.21 -3.08
C GLN A 37 -20.94 9.39 -3.93
N LEU A 38 -19.63 9.60 -3.72
CA LEU A 38 -18.59 8.86 -4.41
C LEU A 38 -18.61 7.36 -4.04
N TRP A 39 -18.86 7.04 -2.77
CA TRP A 39 -19.01 5.65 -2.30
C TRP A 39 -20.11 4.91 -3.05
N LYS A 40 -21.32 5.49 -3.11
CA LYS A 40 -22.47 4.92 -3.83
C LYS A 40 -22.20 4.70 -5.31
N LYS A 41 -21.37 5.55 -5.92
CA LYS A 41 -21.00 5.44 -7.34
C LYS A 41 -19.91 4.40 -7.62
N THR A 42 -19.10 4.07 -6.62
CA THR A 42 -17.84 3.31 -6.82
C THR A 42 -17.75 2.05 -5.96
N VAL A 43 -17.49 2.17 -4.66
CA VAL A 43 -17.25 1.04 -3.76
C VAL A 43 -18.50 0.17 -3.60
N GLU A 44 -19.67 0.78 -3.44
CA GLU A 44 -20.93 0.04 -3.26
C GLU A 44 -21.23 -0.91 -4.43
N PRO A 45 -21.28 -0.46 -5.71
CA PRO A 45 -21.49 -1.38 -6.83
C PRO A 45 -20.30 -2.33 -7.04
N TYR A 46 -19.08 -1.93 -6.71
CA TYR A 46 -17.91 -2.80 -6.81
C TYR A 46 -17.99 -3.99 -5.85
N LEU A 47 -18.45 -3.77 -4.61
CA LEU A 47 -18.69 -4.81 -3.61
C LEU A 47 -19.83 -5.76 -3.99
N GLN A 48 -20.70 -5.39 -4.94
CA GLN A 48 -21.74 -6.29 -5.47
C GLN A 48 -21.18 -7.33 -6.47
N VAL A 49 -20.00 -7.12 -7.02
CA VAL A 49 -19.33 -8.06 -7.95
C VAL A 49 -18.67 -9.21 -7.17
N PRO A 50 -18.63 -10.46 -7.69
CA PRO A 50 -17.85 -11.56 -7.11
C PRO A 50 -16.34 -11.35 -7.35
N LEU A 51 -15.75 -10.42 -6.59
CA LEU A 51 -14.38 -9.95 -6.79
C LEU A 51 -13.30 -11.02 -6.56
N TRP A 52 -13.62 -12.14 -5.90
CA TRP A 52 -12.71 -13.28 -5.73
C TRP A 52 -12.47 -14.09 -7.01
N ARG A 53 -13.13 -13.77 -8.13
CA ARG A 53 -12.98 -14.48 -9.41
C ARG A 53 -11.79 -13.98 -10.23
N THR A 54 -11.41 -14.79 -11.22
CA THR A 54 -10.26 -14.53 -12.11
C THR A 54 -10.39 -13.16 -12.78
N GLY A 55 -9.28 -12.41 -12.81
CA GLY A 55 -9.22 -11.06 -13.36
C GLY A 55 -9.56 -9.95 -12.34
N TYR A 56 -10.25 -10.23 -11.23
CA TYR A 56 -10.70 -9.19 -10.30
C TYR A 56 -9.97 -9.22 -8.96
N ILE A 57 -9.62 -10.41 -8.49
CA ILE A 57 -9.15 -10.65 -7.11
C ILE A 57 -7.96 -9.81 -6.67
N TYR A 58 -7.02 -9.54 -7.58
CA TYR A 58 -5.81 -8.77 -7.26
C TYR A 58 -6.11 -7.28 -7.10
N ASP A 59 -6.93 -6.72 -7.99
CA ASP A 59 -7.28 -5.30 -7.95
C ASP A 59 -8.23 -5.02 -6.78
N ALA A 60 -9.11 -5.97 -6.43
CA ALA A 60 -9.99 -5.85 -5.28
C ALA A 60 -9.22 -5.57 -3.98
N GLY A 61 -8.15 -6.33 -3.70
CA GLY A 61 -7.34 -6.09 -2.52
C GLY A 61 -6.60 -4.75 -2.53
N HIS A 62 -6.32 -4.17 -3.71
CA HIS A 62 -5.71 -2.84 -3.84
C HIS A 62 -6.72 -1.71 -3.61
N PHE A 63 -7.82 -1.75 -4.35
CA PHE A 63 -8.81 -0.66 -4.40
C PHE A 63 -9.70 -0.60 -3.15
N LEU A 64 -9.89 -1.72 -2.45
CA LEU A 64 -10.77 -1.76 -1.28
C LEU A 64 -10.05 -1.57 0.06
N MET A 65 -8.71 -1.55 0.11
CA MET A 65 -8.00 -1.50 1.39
C MET A 65 -8.26 -0.19 2.14
N VAL A 66 -8.12 0.97 1.48
CA VAL A 66 -8.43 2.26 2.10
C VAL A 66 -9.93 2.41 2.40
N PRO A 67 -10.86 2.11 1.47
CA PRO A 67 -12.30 2.08 1.78
C PRO A 67 -12.68 1.18 2.97
N LEU A 68 -12.04 0.02 3.10
CA LEU A 68 -12.24 -0.87 4.24
C LEU A 68 -11.86 -0.20 5.55
N HIS A 69 -10.66 0.40 5.61
CA HIS A 69 -10.22 1.12 6.80
C HIS A 69 -11.12 2.31 7.12
N ALA A 70 -11.56 3.07 6.11
CA ALA A 70 -12.48 4.18 6.28
C ALA A 70 -13.83 3.74 6.86
N ALA A 71 -14.40 2.63 6.38
CA ALA A 71 -15.68 2.11 6.89
C ALA A 71 -15.65 1.90 8.41
N PHE A 72 -14.52 1.42 8.96
CA PHE A 72 -14.37 1.19 10.39
C PHE A 72 -13.94 2.44 11.16
N GLN A 73 -12.94 3.19 10.67
CA GLN A 73 -12.40 4.35 11.38
C GLN A 73 -13.36 5.55 11.40
N LEU A 74 -14.13 5.75 10.32
CA LEU A 74 -15.20 6.76 10.27
C LEU A 74 -16.51 6.26 10.90
N LYS A 75 -16.54 5.04 11.44
CA LYS A 75 -17.69 4.41 12.10
C LYS A 75 -18.93 4.32 11.19
N GLU A 76 -18.71 4.16 9.89
CA GLU A 76 -19.76 4.04 8.88
C GLU A 76 -20.36 2.63 8.84
N LEU A 77 -21.34 2.37 9.70
CA LEU A 77 -21.95 1.04 9.86
C LEU A 77 -22.55 0.49 8.55
N SER A 78 -23.10 1.37 7.70
CA SER A 78 -23.65 0.94 6.40
C SER A 78 -22.55 0.37 5.49
N TRP A 79 -21.38 1.00 5.45
CA TRP A 79 -20.22 0.56 4.66
C TRP A 79 -19.64 -0.74 5.23
N GLN A 80 -19.54 -0.86 6.55
CA GLN A 80 -19.08 -2.10 7.22
C GLN A 80 -19.99 -3.29 6.86
N ARG A 81 -21.31 -3.08 6.81
CA ARG A 81 -22.28 -4.10 6.39
C ARG A 81 -22.14 -4.50 4.92
N GLN A 82 -21.82 -3.55 4.03
CA GLN A 82 -21.55 -3.88 2.61
C GLN A 82 -20.32 -4.80 2.48
N PHE A 83 -19.24 -4.53 3.22
CA PHE A 83 -18.10 -5.44 3.28
C PHE A 83 -18.45 -6.80 3.88
N SER A 84 -19.17 -6.83 5.00
CA SER A 84 -19.66 -8.07 5.62
C SER A 84 -20.46 -8.93 4.63
N SER A 85 -21.39 -8.32 3.90
CA SER A 85 -22.17 -9.00 2.86
C SER A 85 -21.29 -9.53 1.71
N HIS A 86 -20.34 -8.72 1.23
CA HIS A 86 -19.39 -9.17 0.20
C HIS A 86 -18.58 -10.39 0.66
N PHE A 87 -18.06 -10.36 1.89
CA PHE A 87 -17.27 -11.47 2.43
C PHE A 87 -18.12 -12.69 2.81
N GLY A 88 -19.39 -12.50 3.16
CA GLY A 88 -20.36 -13.60 3.34
C GLY A 88 -20.55 -14.39 2.04
N ARG A 89 -20.80 -13.69 0.92
CA ARG A 89 -20.90 -14.34 -0.40
C ARG A 89 -19.60 -15.02 -0.83
N PHE A 90 -18.44 -14.44 -0.50
CA PHE A 90 -17.15 -15.11 -0.71
C PHE A 90 -17.07 -16.42 0.09
N ALA A 91 -17.43 -16.40 1.37
CA ALA A 91 -17.35 -17.56 2.24
C ALA A 91 -18.25 -18.72 1.74
N GLU A 92 -19.44 -18.41 1.23
CA GLU A 92 -20.35 -19.39 0.61
C GLU A 92 -19.80 -20.00 -0.69
N ALA A 93 -19.07 -19.19 -1.47
CA ALA A 93 -18.49 -19.60 -2.75
C ALA A 93 -17.13 -20.33 -2.60
N TYR A 94 -16.45 -20.18 -1.47
CA TYR A 94 -15.15 -20.81 -1.20
C TYR A 94 -15.32 -22.32 -0.89
N PRO A 95 -14.40 -23.20 -1.36
CA PRO A 95 -13.25 -22.93 -2.23
C PRO A 95 -13.56 -23.00 -3.74
N ARG A 96 -14.83 -23.19 -4.13
CA ARG A 96 -15.22 -23.57 -5.50
C ARG A 96 -14.92 -22.51 -6.55
N GLU A 97 -15.06 -21.22 -6.22
CA GLU A 97 -15.02 -20.14 -7.23
C GLU A 97 -13.77 -19.24 -7.18
N ILE A 98 -12.83 -19.50 -6.28
CA ILE A 98 -11.70 -18.58 -6.06
C ILE A 98 -10.68 -18.64 -7.20
N ALA A 99 -10.36 -17.47 -7.78
CA ALA A 99 -9.40 -17.27 -8.86
C ALA A 99 -8.09 -18.02 -8.63
N ALA A 100 -7.44 -18.54 -9.68
CA ALA A 100 -6.10 -19.11 -9.57
C ALA A 100 -5.01 -18.04 -9.27
N GLY A 101 -3.82 -18.51 -8.89
CA GLY A 101 -2.65 -17.66 -8.63
C GLY A 101 -2.49 -17.32 -7.14
N ARG A 102 -1.38 -17.77 -6.55
CA ARG A 102 -1.10 -17.65 -5.12
C ARG A 102 -0.99 -16.20 -4.66
N LEU A 103 -0.18 -15.38 -5.32
CA LEU A 103 0.00 -13.96 -4.98
C LEU A 103 -1.32 -13.18 -5.00
N ASN A 104 -2.11 -13.37 -6.06
CA ASN A 104 -3.40 -12.69 -6.23
C ASN A 104 -4.39 -13.07 -5.12
N ARG A 105 -4.44 -14.34 -4.75
CA ARG A 105 -5.23 -14.80 -3.60
C ARG A 105 -4.73 -14.16 -2.31
N LEU A 106 -3.43 -14.20 -2.03
CA LEU A 106 -2.84 -13.67 -0.81
C LEU A 106 -3.19 -12.20 -0.58
N GLN A 107 -3.16 -11.37 -1.64
CA GLN A 107 -3.60 -9.98 -1.54
C GLN A 107 -5.07 -9.85 -1.11
N TYR A 108 -5.96 -10.67 -1.65
CA TYR A 108 -7.37 -10.68 -1.24
C TYR A 108 -7.58 -11.27 0.16
N PHE A 109 -6.85 -12.33 0.52
CA PHE A 109 -6.86 -12.87 1.89
C PHE A 109 -6.38 -11.85 2.91
N TYR A 110 -5.48 -10.95 2.53
CA TYR A 110 -5.09 -9.83 3.39
C TYR A 110 -6.22 -8.81 3.58
N LEU A 111 -7.01 -8.53 2.54
CA LEU A 111 -8.23 -7.72 2.71
C LEU A 111 -9.22 -8.38 3.70
N LEU A 112 -9.38 -9.71 3.64
CA LEU A 112 -10.23 -10.47 4.57
C LEU A 112 -9.72 -10.40 6.01
N SER A 113 -8.42 -10.63 6.24
CA SER A 113 -7.83 -10.61 7.58
C SER A 113 -7.81 -9.21 8.19
N ARG A 114 -7.60 -8.18 7.36
CA ARG A 114 -7.74 -6.78 7.79
C ARG A 114 -9.17 -6.45 8.20
N PHE A 115 -10.17 -6.91 7.45
CA PHE A 115 -11.58 -6.73 7.81
C PHE A 115 -11.90 -7.35 9.18
N MET A 116 -11.47 -8.60 9.40
CA MET A 116 -11.64 -9.27 10.69
C MET A 116 -10.98 -8.47 11.82
N SER A 117 -9.74 -8.02 11.62
CA SER A 117 -8.98 -7.27 12.63
C SER A 117 -9.65 -5.94 12.96
N LEU A 118 -10.09 -5.19 11.95
CA LEU A 118 -10.80 -3.93 12.14
C LEU A 118 -12.12 -4.14 12.87
N ALA A 119 -12.89 -5.17 12.50
CA ALA A 119 -14.14 -5.51 13.17
C ALA A 119 -13.94 -5.83 14.66
N TRP A 120 -12.88 -6.56 15.02
CA TRP A 120 -12.50 -6.76 16.41
C TRP A 120 -12.07 -5.46 17.10
N GLN A 121 -11.22 -4.66 16.45
CA GLN A 121 -10.69 -3.42 16.99
C GLN A 121 -11.79 -2.40 17.31
N THR A 122 -12.86 -2.33 16.52
CA THR A 122 -13.96 -1.38 16.72
C THR A 122 -15.18 -1.98 17.44
N GLY A 123 -15.08 -3.21 17.96
CA GLY A 123 -16.20 -3.87 18.64
C GLY A 123 -17.32 -4.39 17.73
N ASN A 124 -17.15 -4.35 16.41
CA ASN A 124 -18.13 -4.82 15.42
C ASN A 124 -17.85 -6.25 14.91
N HIS A 125 -17.23 -7.10 15.75
CA HIS A 125 -16.85 -8.46 15.40
C HIS A 125 -18.05 -9.35 15.00
N HIS A 126 -19.28 -9.00 15.41
CA HIS A 126 -20.51 -9.66 14.97
C HIS A 126 -20.77 -9.55 13.45
N LEU A 127 -20.10 -8.62 12.75
CA LEU A 127 -20.17 -8.50 11.30
C LEU A 127 -19.28 -9.52 10.56
N ILE A 128 -18.43 -10.25 11.26
CA ILE A 128 -17.54 -11.24 10.64
C ILE A 128 -18.37 -12.45 10.21
N PRO A 129 -18.39 -12.83 8.91
CA PRO A 129 -19.05 -14.05 8.47
C PRO A 129 -18.51 -15.27 9.23
N PRO A 130 -19.36 -16.15 9.80
CA PRO A 130 -18.91 -17.20 10.73
C PRO A 130 -17.83 -18.14 10.19
N ALA A 131 -17.87 -18.50 8.91
CA ALA A 131 -16.89 -19.39 8.28
C ALA A 131 -15.55 -18.70 7.94
N LEU A 132 -15.51 -17.36 7.94
CA LEU A 132 -14.35 -16.61 7.45
C LEU A 132 -13.06 -16.83 8.27
N PRO A 133 -13.09 -16.82 9.62
CA PRO A 133 -11.88 -17.05 10.41
C PRO A 133 -11.21 -18.40 10.12
N ASP A 134 -12.00 -19.46 9.94
CA ASP A 134 -11.48 -20.80 9.67
C ASP A 134 -10.95 -20.93 8.24
N ILE A 135 -11.63 -20.33 7.26
CA ILE A 135 -11.14 -20.24 5.87
C ILE A 135 -9.75 -19.57 5.82
N VAL A 136 -9.59 -18.44 6.52
CA VAL A 136 -8.32 -17.71 6.56
C VAL A 136 -7.24 -18.54 7.27
N LEU A 137 -7.56 -19.13 8.43
CA LEU A 137 -6.62 -19.94 9.21
C LEU A 137 -6.14 -21.18 8.43
N GLU A 138 -7.06 -21.94 7.84
CA GLU A 138 -6.74 -23.13 7.04
C GLU A 138 -5.82 -22.74 5.87
N LYS A 139 -6.10 -21.62 5.20
CA LYS A 139 -5.28 -21.20 4.07
C LYS A 139 -3.85 -20.87 4.48
N ILE A 140 -3.64 -20.16 5.59
CA ILE A 140 -2.30 -19.85 6.11
C ILE A 140 -1.57 -21.13 6.50
N GLN A 141 -2.24 -22.05 7.21
CA GLN A 141 -1.65 -23.33 7.61
C GLN A 141 -1.19 -24.14 6.41
N ARG A 142 -2.05 -24.24 5.38
CA ARG A 142 -1.71 -24.93 4.13
C ARG A 142 -0.52 -24.28 3.43
N LEU A 143 -0.51 -22.95 3.28
CA LEU A 143 0.63 -22.26 2.67
C LEU A 143 1.94 -22.45 3.45
N TRP A 144 1.85 -22.46 4.78
CA TRP A 144 3.03 -22.58 5.64
C TRP A 144 3.73 -23.93 5.45
N SER A 145 2.98 -25.03 5.52
CA SER A 145 3.57 -26.37 5.57
C SER A 145 2.77 -27.46 4.84
N GLY A 146 1.56 -27.18 4.35
CA GLY A 146 0.64 -28.17 3.78
C GLY A 146 0.62 -28.23 2.24
N GLU A 147 1.04 -27.19 1.54
CA GLU A 147 1.18 -27.16 0.08
C GLU A 147 2.61 -26.77 -0.33
N PRO A 148 3.19 -27.38 -1.38
CA PRO A 148 4.51 -27.00 -1.83
C PRO A 148 4.61 -25.51 -2.21
N ALA A 149 5.71 -24.87 -1.84
CA ALA A 149 6.02 -23.52 -2.33
C ALA A 149 6.94 -23.61 -3.55
N TRP A 150 6.89 -22.64 -4.46
CA TRP A 150 7.79 -22.58 -5.60
C TRP A 150 8.12 -21.14 -5.92
N GLN A 151 9.23 -20.92 -6.61
CA GLN A 151 9.61 -19.60 -7.08
C GLN A 151 10.69 -19.72 -8.18
N TRP A 152 10.70 -18.76 -9.11
CA TRP A 152 11.79 -18.57 -10.06
C TRP A 152 12.15 -19.79 -10.93
N GLY A 153 11.17 -20.63 -11.25
CA GLY A 153 11.38 -21.85 -12.04
C GLY A 153 12.22 -22.92 -11.33
N ARG A 154 12.44 -22.79 -10.02
CA ARG A 154 13.14 -23.79 -9.20
C ARG A 154 12.23 -24.98 -8.90
N PRO A 155 12.81 -26.15 -8.54
CA PRO A 155 12.05 -27.24 -7.93
C PRO A 155 11.22 -26.75 -6.73
N PRO A 156 10.01 -27.28 -6.53
CA PRO A 156 9.18 -26.92 -5.38
C PRO A 156 9.85 -27.25 -4.05
N PHE A 157 9.56 -26.44 -3.03
CA PHE A 157 9.84 -26.69 -1.61
C PHE A 157 8.67 -27.51 -1.04
N PRO A 158 8.81 -28.84 -0.84
CA PRO A 158 7.72 -29.70 -0.37
C PRO A 158 7.21 -29.32 1.02
N GLY A 159 8.06 -28.77 1.88
CA GLY A 159 7.72 -28.25 3.21
C GLY A 159 7.07 -26.86 3.20
N GLY A 160 6.56 -26.40 2.05
CA GLY A 160 5.79 -25.17 1.91
C GLY A 160 6.60 -23.89 2.08
N MET A 161 5.92 -22.79 2.42
CA MET A 161 6.57 -21.49 2.62
C MET A 161 7.57 -21.51 3.77
N ARG A 162 7.39 -22.38 4.77
CA ARG A 162 8.34 -22.55 5.87
C ARG A 162 9.73 -22.93 5.36
N GLU A 163 9.80 -23.99 4.54
CA GLU A 163 11.04 -24.45 3.96
C GLU A 163 11.63 -23.41 3.00
N ARG A 164 10.79 -22.79 2.15
CA ARG A 164 11.21 -21.72 1.23
C ARG A 164 11.87 -20.56 1.98
N LEU A 165 11.25 -20.09 3.07
CA LEU A 165 11.77 -18.98 3.88
C LEU A 165 13.07 -19.34 4.59
N SER A 166 13.14 -20.54 5.17
CA SER A 166 14.37 -21.06 5.76
C SER A 166 15.51 -21.07 4.74
N TRP A 167 15.26 -21.58 3.53
CA TRP A 167 16.24 -21.56 2.44
C TRP A 167 16.66 -20.13 2.07
N LYS A 168 15.72 -19.20 1.90
CA LYS A 168 16.04 -17.80 1.54
C LYS A 168 16.93 -17.11 2.58
N LEU A 169 16.65 -17.33 3.86
CA LEU A 169 17.39 -16.70 4.96
C LEU A 169 18.80 -17.30 5.07
N TRP A 170 18.92 -18.63 5.11
CA TRP A 170 20.16 -19.29 5.53
C TRP A 170 21.08 -19.73 4.38
N GLN A 171 20.58 -19.85 3.15
CA GLN A 171 21.42 -20.20 2.00
C GLN A 171 22.42 -19.07 1.72
N LYS A 172 23.73 -19.31 1.82
CA LYS A 172 24.75 -18.26 1.65
C LYS A 172 24.96 -17.85 0.18
N THR A 173 24.82 -18.79 -0.75
CA THR A 173 25.09 -18.57 -2.18
C THR A 173 23.93 -19.03 -3.05
N SER A 174 23.58 -18.24 -4.06
CA SER A 174 22.61 -18.59 -5.08
C SER A 174 23.11 -18.12 -6.45
N ARG A 175 22.71 -18.83 -7.51
CA ARG A 175 23.09 -18.49 -8.90
C ARG A 175 22.68 -17.07 -9.29
N ARG A 176 21.54 -16.61 -8.77
CA ARG A 176 21.01 -15.26 -8.96
C ARG A 176 20.72 -14.64 -7.60
N SER A 177 20.92 -13.33 -7.43
CA SER A 177 20.69 -12.69 -6.12
C SER A 177 19.20 -12.68 -5.79
N TYR A 178 18.33 -12.41 -6.79
CA TYR A 178 16.88 -12.36 -6.60
C TYR A 178 16.23 -13.70 -6.22
N TYR A 179 16.94 -14.83 -6.34
CA TYR A 179 16.40 -16.11 -5.87
C TYR A 179 16.07 -16.08 -4.37
N ARG A 180 16.83 -15.31 -3.59
CA ARG A 180 16.64 -15.16 -2.15
C ARG A 180 15.74 -14.00 -1.76
N ALA A 181 15.20 -13.26 -2.74
CA ALA A 181 14.34 -12.11 -2.49
C ALA A 181 13.10 -12.52 -1.69
N ILE A 182 12.79 -11.73 -0.67
CA ILE A 182 11.51 -11.79 0.03
C ILE A 182 10.53 -10.96 -0.79
N ILE A 183 9.46 -11.60 -1.26
CA ILE A 183 8.50 -10.98 -2.17
C ILE A 183 7.13 -10.84 -1.50
N ASP A 184 6.20 -10.19 -2.20
CA ASP A 184 4.84 -9.97 -1.74
C ASP A 184 4.16 -11.24 -1.20
N GLU A 185 4.44 -12.42 -1.75
CA GLU A 185 3.86 -13.67 -1.24
C GLU A 185 4.20 -13.92 0.25
N GLU A 186 5.45 -13.75 0.65
CA GLU A 186 5.83 -13.91 2.06
C GLU A 186 5.32 -12.75 2.92
N LEU A 187 5.39 -11.52 2.40
CA LEU A 187 4.99 -10.32 3.14
C LEU A 187 3.48 -10.33 3.44
N TYR A 188 2.65 -10.76 2.48
CA TYR A 188 1.23 -11.00 2.74
C TYR A 188 1.01 -12.12 3.75
N LEU A 189 1.71 -13.25 3.64
CA LEU A 189 1.58 -14.34 4.62
C LEU A 189 1.84 -13.82 6.05
N PHE A 190 2.89 -13.03 6.23
CA PHE A 190 3.24 -12.43 7.52
C PHE A 190 2.14 -11.51 8.04
N ALA A 191 1.62 -10.62 7.19
CA ALA A 191 0.59 -9.67 7.59
C ALA A 191 -0.75 -10.35 7.90
N ILE A 192 -1.15 -11.37 7.14
CA ILE A 192 -2.36 -12.15 7.40
C ILE A 192 -2.22 -12.94 8.71
N ALA A 193 -1.06 -13.59 8.94
CA ALA A 193 -0.81 -14.30 10.20
C ALA A 193 -0.84 -13.36 11.40
N ALA A 194 -0.35 -12.13 11.24
CA ALA A 194 -0.40 -11.09 12.26
C ALA A 194 -1.84 -10.68 12.60
N ASP A 195 -2.67 -10.42 11.59
CA ASP A 195 -4.09 -10.12 11.77
C ASP A 195 -4.85 -11.28 12.46
N VAL A 196 -4.57 -12.53 12.08
CA VAL A 196 -5.16 -13.72 12.73
C VAL A 196 -4.72 -13.83 14.19
N CYS A 197 -3.42 -13.59 14.47
CA CYS A 197 -2.90 -13.57 15.84
C CYS A 197 -3.62 -12.53 16.70
N PHE A 198 -3.77 -11.31 16.18
CA PHE A 198 -4.53 -10.24 16.83
C PHE A 198 -5.97 -10.67 17.13
N CYS A 199 -6.71 -11.15 16.13
CA CYS A 199 -8.10 -11.58 16.31
C CYS A 199 -8.24 -12.69 17.37
N ARG A 200 -7.35 -13.70 17.36
CA ARG A 200 -7.38 -14.81 18.33
C ARG A 200 -7.14 -14.32 19.75
N ARG A 201 -6.22 -13.37 19.95
CA ARG A 201 -5.97 -12.78 21.27
C ARG A 201 -7.16 -11.94 21.76
N MET A 202 -7.79 -11.17 20.88
CA MET A 202 -9.00 -10.41 21.22
C MET A 202 -10.18 -11.32 21.63
N GLN A 203 -10.23 -12.54 21.10
CA GLN A 203 -11.20 -13.57 21.49
C GLN A 203 -10.87 -14.27 22.81
N GLY A 204 -9.71 -14.00 23.44
CA GLY A 204 -9.20 -14.79 24.55
C GLY A 204 -8.78 -16.22 24.16
N GLY A 205 -8.65 -16.48 22.86
CA GLY A 205 -8.29 -17.79 22.32
C GLY A 205 -6.77 -18.03 22.26
N CYS A 206 -6.39 -19.30 22.17
CA CYS A 206 -4.99 -19.68 21.96
C CYS A 206 -4.55 -19.35 20.52
N VAL A 207 -3.35 -18.79 20.38
CA VAL A 207 -2.71 -18.56 19.08
C VAL A 207 -2.01 -19.86 18.65
N PRO A 208 -2.36 -20.44 17.48
CA PRO A 208 -1.71 -21.66 17.00
C PRO A 208 -0.18 -21.52 16.86
N ALA A 209 0.57 -22.57 17.19
CA ALA A 209 2.04 -22.53 17.19
C ALA A 209 2.64 -22.09 15.85
N PHE A 210 2.07 -22.54 14.72
CA PHE A 210 2.55 -22.16 13.39
C PHE A 210 2.36 -20.66 13.10
N ILE A 211 1.36 -20.00 13.69
CA ILE A 211 1.19 -18.54 13.57
C ILE A 211 2.32 -17.83 14.30
N ASN A 212 2.66 -18.26 15.52
CA ASN A 212 3.79 -17.72 16.26
C ASN A 212 5.13 -17.95 15.53
N GLU A 213 5.28 -19.11 14.88
CA GLU A 213 6.43 -19.44 14.03
C GLU A 213 6.54 -18.46 12.85
N ILE A 214 5.46 -18.24 12.10
CA ILE A 214 5.41 -17.26 10.99
C ILE A 214 5.81 -15.87 11.48
N LEU A 215 5.31 -15.42 12.63
CA LEU A 215 5.64 -14.11 13.19
C LEU A 215 7.09 -14.00 13.68
N GLY A 216 7.67 -15.11 14.16
CA GLY A 216 9.10 -15.21 14.45
C GLY A 216 9.94 -15.03 13.19
N VAL A 217 9.61 -15.76 12.12
CA VAL A 217 10.29 -15.67 10.82
C VAL A 217 10.13 -14.29 10.19
N ALA A 218 8.95 -13.67 10.30
CA ALA A 218 8.73 -12.30 9.85
C ALA A 218 9.69 -11.32 10.53
N TYR A 219 9.85 -11.44 11.86
CA TYR A 219 10.77 -10.61 12.62
C TYR A 219 12.22 -10.81 12.16
N GLU A 220 12.66 -12.05 11.98
CA GLU A 220 14.00 -12.38 11.47
C GLU A 220 14.24 -11.82 10.06
N VAL A 221 13.24 -11.93 9.16
CA VAL A 221 13.30 -11.35 7.81
C VAL A 221 13.58 -9.85 7.89
N PHE A 222 12.80 -9.10 8.67
CA PHE A 222 13.00 -7.66 8.76
C PHE A 222 14.32 -7.30 9.47
N GLN A 223 14.78 -8.08 10.44
CA GLN A 223 16.10 -7.86 11.06
C GLN A 223 17.25 -8.07 10.07
N GLN A 224 17.17 -9.07 9.19
CA GLN A 224 18.24 -9.41 8.25
C GLN A 224 18.20 -8.60 6.94
N ARG A 225 17.02 -8.14 6.51
CA ARG A 225 16.84 -7.53 5.18
C ARG A 225 16.74 -6.01 5.21
N VAL A 226 16.58 -5.39 6.38
CA VAL A 226 16.52 -3.93 6.50
C VAL A 226 17.93 -3.37 6.61
N LYS A 227 18.28 -2.42 5.73
CA LYS A 227 19.49 -1.60 5.84
C LYS A 227 19.11 -0.19 6.29
N TRP A 228 19.42 0.15 7.54
CA TRP A 228 19.24 1.50 8.07
C TRP A 228 20.21 2.48 7.42
N LEU A 229 19.72 3.69 7.14
CA LEU A 229 20.49 4.79 6.57
C LEU A 229 20.84 5.82 7.65
N PRO A 230 21.91 6.63 7.46
CA PRO A 230 22.34 7.62 8.46
C PRO A 230 21.29 8.67 8.80
N ASP A 231 20.39 8.99 7.87
CA ASP A 231 19.30 9.93 8.12
C ASP A 231 18.17 9.30 8.95
N GLY A 232 18.15 7.98 9.19
CA GLY A 232 17.07 7.28 9.89
C GLY A 232 16.00 6.71 8.95
N GLY A 233 16.15 6.87 7.64
CA GLY A 233 15.46 6.05 6.64
C GLY A 233 15.98 4.61 6.62
N TRP A 234 15.37 3.75 5.82
CA TRP A 234 15.88 2.41 5.56
C TRP A 234 15.46 1.89 4.19
N LEU A 235 16.21 0.91 3.67
CA LEU A 235 15.92 0.22 2.42
C LEU A 235 15.76 -1.29 2.66
N PHE A 236 14.80 -1.90 1.95
CA PHE A 236 14.57 -3.34 2.03
C PHE A 236 15.45 -4.07 1.01
N GLN A 237 16.19 -5.08 1.46
CA GLN A 237 16.90 -6.07 0.64
C GLN A 237 17.71 -5.47 -0.52
N THR A 238 18.46 -4.39 -0.28
CA THR A 238 19.34 -3.74 -1.26
C THR A 238 20.27 -4.77 -1.92
N GLY A 239 20.43 -4.70 -3.24
CA GLY A 239 21.30 -5.60 -4.00
C GLY A 239 20.65 -6.93 -4.41
N VAL A 240 19.49 -7.28 -3.84
CA VAL A 240 18.81 -8.54 -4.19
C VAL A 240 18.20 -8.51 -5.60
N TRP A 241 18.07 -7.33 -6.20
CA TRP A 241 17.42 -7.13 -7.50
C TRP A 241 18.40 -6.86 -8.65
N ASP A 242 19.71 -6.75 -8.35
CA ASP A 242 20.73 -6.32 -9.30
C ASP A 242 20.78 -7.14 -10.59
N ASP A 243 20.48 -8.44 -10.50
CA ASP A 243 20.43 -9.35 -11.64
C ASP A 243 19.00 -9.81 -12.01
N TYR A 244 17.97 -9.12 -11.52
CA TYR A 244 16.59 -9.38 -11.88
C TYR A 244 16.17 -8.67 -13.18
N PRO A 245 15.56 -9.35 -14.17
CA PRO A 245 15.24 -8.74 -15.46
C PRO A 245 14.39 -7.47 -15.40
N ASP A 246 13.46 -7.36 -14.44
CA ASP A 246 12.61 -6.18 -14.28
C ASP A 246 13.40 -4.91 -13.91
N TYR A 247 14.63 -5.05 -13.40
CA TYR A 247 15.52 -3.98 -12.94
C TYR A 247 16.69 -3.74 -13.89
N ALA A 248 16.78 -4.48 -15.00
CA ALA A 248 17.89 -4.41 -15.95
C ALA A 248 18.08 -3.02 -16.60
N TYR A 249 17.08 -2.14 -16.50
CA TYR A 249 17.06 -0.81 -17.10
C TYR A 249 16.92 0.31 -16.05
N ALA A 250 17.17 0.01 -14.77
CA ALA A 250 17.03 0.97 -13.66
C ALA A 250 17.94 2.21 -13.80
N GLY A 251 19.01 2.14 -14.58
CA GLY A 251 19.92 3.25 -14.90
C GLY A 251 19.50 4.07 -16.13
N CYS A 252 18.51 3.62 -16.90
CA CYS A 252 18.01 4.32 -18.07
C CYS A 252 16.97 5.36 -17.67
N LEU A 253 17.23 6.64 -17.94
CA LEU A 253 16.34 7.75 -17.58
C LEU A 253 15.39 8.18 -18.73
N GLU A 254 15.45 7.53 -19.89
CA GLU A 254 14.62 7.87 -21.04
C GLU A 254 14.23 6.61 -21.81
N LYS A 255 12.96 6.53 -22.24
CA LYS A 255 12.47 5.43 -23.06
C LYS A 255 12.89 5.63 -24.53
N LYS A 256 13.52 4.62 -25.13
CA LYS A 256 13.95 4.62 -26.54
C LYS A 256 13.69 3.26 -27.17
N LYS A 257 13.50 3.22 -28.49
CA LYS A 257 13.11 2.03 -29.27
C LYS A 257 14.11 0.85 -29.12
N GLU A 258 15.38 1.16 -28.90
CA GLU A 258 16.48 0.19 -28.80
C GLU A 258 17.28 0.46 -27.53
N LEU A 259 16.62 0.28 -26.39
CA LEU A 259 17.24 0.49 -25.09
C LEU A 259 18.19 -0.65 -24.76
N GLN A 260 19.43 -0.33 -24.40
CA GLN A 260 20.39 -1.28 -23.86
C GLN A 260 20.26 -1.33 -22.33
N PRO A 261 20.40 -2.52 -21.70
CA PRO A 261 20.41 -2.62 -20.24
C PRO A 261 21.45 -1.69 -19.61
N SER A 262 21.03 -1.00 -18.55
CA SER A 262 21.88 -0.19 -17.69
C SER A 262 21.42 -0.48 -16.27
N THR A 263 22.10 -1.42 -15.62
CA THR A 263 21.77 -1.86 -14.27
C THR A 263 22.31 -0.86 -13.25
N VAL A 264 21.63 -0.76 -12.12
CA VAL A 264 22.09 0.00 -10.96
C VAL A 264 22.40 -1.01 -9.86
N HIS A 265 23.62 -0.97 -9.35
CA HIS A 265 24.04 -1.83 -8.23
C HIS A 265 23.35 -1.39 -6.94
N ASP A 266 23.03 -2.35 -6.06
CA ASP A 266 22.34 -2.12 -4.79
C ASP A 266 20.97 -1.45 -4.92
N VAL A 267 20.32 -1.54 -6.09
CA VAL A 267 19.02 -0.90 -6.33
C VAL A 267 17.97 -1.39 -5.33
N ALA A 268 17.25 -0.44 -4.73
CA ALA A 268 16.21 -0.75 -3.77
C ALA A 268 14.93 -1.27 -4.46
N THR A 269 14.05 -1.91 -3.68
CA THR A 269 12.72 -2.29 -4.16
C THR A 269 11.97 -1.06 -4.71
N ASP A 270 11.16 -1.29 -5.75
CA ASP A 270 10.36 -0.24 -6.37
C ASP A 270 9.26 0.32 -5.45
N SER A 271 8.85 1.56 -5.70
CA SER A 271 7.82 2.26 -4.92
C SER A 271 6.43 1.62 -5.06
N SER A 272 6.17 0.94 -6.18
CA SER A 272 4.89 0.28 -6.46
C SER A 272 4.67 -1.02 -5.69
N HIS A 273 5.70 -1.71 -5.19
CA HIS A 273 5.51 -2.80 -4.22
C HIS A 273 5.60 -2.28 -2.79
N SER A 274 6.42 -1.26 -2.58
CA SER A 274 6.71 -0.70 -1.26
C SER A 274 5.52 0.00 -0.60
N HIS A 275 4.55 0.53 -1.36
CA HIS A 275 3.38 1.21 -0.79
C HIS A 275 2.56 0.37 0.20
N ARG A 276 2.72 -0.96 0.19
CA ARG A 276 1.98 -1.88 1.08
C ARG A 276 2.62 -2.06 2.45
N PHE A 277 3.93 -1.82 2.56
CA PHE A 277 4.69 -2.01 3.79
C PHE A 277 4.13 -1.24 4.99
N PRO A 278 3.66 0.02 4.88
CA PRO A 278 3.16 0.74 6.05
C PRO A 278 2.02 0.00 6.74
N LEU A 279 1.13 -0.64 5.96
CA LEU A 279 0.03 -1.42 6.51
C LEU A 279 0.48 -2.81 6.99
N TRP A 280 1.37 -3.50 6.26
CA TRP A 280 1.95 -4.77 6.73
C TRP A 280 2.66 -4.62 8.08
N LEU A 281 3.46 -3.57 8.23
CA LEU A 281 4.15 -3.24 9.49
C LEU A 281 3.15 -2.92 10.60
N SER A 282 2.02 -2.28 10.27
CA SER A 282 0.95 -2.02 11.24
C SER A 282 0.26 -3.31 11.71
N SER A 283 -0.05 -4.23 10.80
CA SER A 283 -0.55 -5.57 11.15
C SER A 283 0.44 -6.31 12.08
N LEU A 284 1.73 -6.32 11.72
CA LEU A 284 2.78 -6.98 12.50
C LEU A 284 2.96 -6.36 13.89
N ALA A 285 2.89 -5.03 14.00
CA ALA A 285 2.94 -4.34 15.28
C ALA A 285 1.72 -4.66 16.16
N ALA A 286 0.52 -4.74 15.57
CA ALA A 286 -0.72 -5.06 16.29
C ALA A 286 -0.76 -6.52 16.80
N ALA A 287 -0.05 -7.42 16.14
CA ALA A 287 0.07 -8.82 16.55
C ALA A 287 0.97 -9.04 17.76
N ASP A 288 1.60 -8.02 18.32
CA ASP A 288 2.36 -8.10 19.58
C ASP A 288 1.56 -7.40 20.69
N SER A 289 1.03 -8.19 21.63
CA SER A 289 0.08 -7.75 22.66
C SER A 289 0.75 -7.08 23.85
N SER A 290 2.09 -7.08 23.92
CA SER A 290 2.80 -6.39 24.98
C SER A 290 3.07 -4.94 24.54
N SER A 291 2.52 -3.96 25.26
CA SER A 291 2.79 -2.52 25.05
C SER A 291 4.28 -2.18 25.20
N ALA A 292 5.06 -3.06 25.84
CA ALA A 292 6.52 -3.01 25.99
C ALA A 292 7.28 -4.00 25.08
N GLY A 293 6.60 -4.67 24.15
CA GLY A 293 7.20 -5.70 23.29
C GLY A 293 8.27 -5.14 22.38
N SER A 294 9.47 -5.72 22.42
CA SER A 294 10.59 -5.31 21.56
C SER A 294 10.26 -5.42 20.07
N ARG A 295 9.40 -6.36 19.66
CA ARG A 295 8.98 -6.53 18.25
C ARG A 295 7.98 -5.44 17.83
N LYS A 296 6.97 -5.13 18.65
CA LYS A 296 6.06 -4.00 18.40
C LYS A 296 6.84 -2.71 18.12
N ASN A 297 7.75 -2.35 19.02
CA ASN A 297 8.56 -1.14 18.91
C ASN A 297 9.45 -1.16 17.66
N TYR A 298 9.99 -2.33 17.30
CA TYR A 298 10.75 -2.48 16.06
C TYR A 298 9.91 -2.18 14.81
N TYR A 299 8.70 -2.74 14.68
CA TYR A 299 7.83 -2.49 13.53
C TYR A 299 7.33 -1.03 13.46
N VAL A 300 7.05 -0.40 14.61
CA VAL A 300 6.75 1.03 14.68
C VAL A 300 7.93 1.86 14.19
N LYS A 301 9.16 1.55 14.65
CA LYS A 301 10.38 2.21 14.18
C LYS A 301 10.58 2.03 12.68
N LEU A 302 10.34 0.83 12.14
CA LEU A 302 10.38 0.59 10.69
C LEU A 302 9.38 1.47 9.94
N ARG A 303 8.13 1.58 10.41
CA ARG A 303 7.14 2.43 9.75
C ARG A 303 7.55 3.91 9.76
N GLN A 304 8.11 4.40 10.87
CA GLN A 304 8.64 5.77 10.97
C GLN A 304 9.83 6.01 10.02
N GLY A 305 10.79 5.09 9.99
CA GLY A 305 11.92 5.17 9.06
C GLY A 305 11.48 5.08 7.60
N MET A 306 10.43 4.32 7.31
CA MET A 306 9.85 4.25 5.96
C MET A 306 9.18 5.56 5.57
N ALA A 307 8.46 6.21 6.49
CA ALA A 307 7.90 7.54 6.25
C ALA A 307 9.01 8.54 5.90
N ARG A 308 10.11 8.52 6.65
CA ARG A 308 11.27 9.35 6.38
C ARG A 308 11.85 9.08 4.98
N GLN A 309 12.08 7.82 4.64
CA GLN A 309 12.60 7.44 3.32
C GLN A 309 11.66 7.93 2.20
N PHE A 310 10.36 7.71 2.38
CA PHE A 310 9.35 8.13 1.42
C PHE A 310 9.38 9.64 1.17
N PHE A 311 9.33 10.46 2.22
CA PHE A 311 9.31 11.92 2.07
C PHE A 311 10.64 12.53 1.60
N LEU A 312 11.78 11.94 1.96
CA LEU A 312 13.08 12.50 1.60
C LEU A 312 13.55 12.08 0.22
N LYS A 313 13.17 10.88 -0.25
CA LYS A 313 13.77 10.26 -1.44
C LYS A 313 12.76 9.85 -2.50
N VAL A 314 11.52 9.54 -2.14
CA VAL A 314 10.58 8.91 -3.06
C VAL A 314 9.52 9.89 -3.54
N LEU A 315 8.85 10.58 -2.63
CA LEU A 315 7.81 11.56 -2.96
C LEU A 315 8.43 12.88 -3.40
N LEU A 316 8.00 13.36 -4.55
CA LEU A 316 8.35 14.66 -5.09
C LEU A 316 7.12 15.56 -5.11
N PRO A 317 7.20 16.78 -4.55
CA PRO A 317 6.08 17.71 -4.56
C PRO A 317 5.79 18.23 -5.98
N PRO A 318 4.61 18.84 -6.19
CA PRO A 318 4.31 19.62 -7.39
C PRO A 318 5.40 20.68 -7.68
N THR A 319 5.61 20.94 -8.95
CA THR A 319 6.58 21.92 -9.49
C THR A 319 5.88 22.80 -10.54
N ALA A 320 6.54 23.87 -10.99
CA ALA A 320 6.00 24.70 -12.06
C ALA A 320 5.84 23.91 -13.38
N GLU A 321 6.74 22.94 -13.63
CA GLU A 321 6.75 22.10 -14.83
C GLU A 321 5.74 20.94 -14.75
N PHE A 322 5.41 20.49 -13.54
CA PHE A 322 4.45 19.39 -13.32
C PHE A 322 3.64 19.62 -12.04
N PRO A 323 2.34 19.97 -12.14
CA PRO A 323 1.55 20.49 -11.02
C PRO A 323 0.97 19.38 -10.10
N ALA A 324 1.56 18.19 -10.09
CA ALA A 324 1.12 17.07 -9.26
C ALA A 324 2.29 16.37 -8.57
N PHE A 325 1.99 15.65 -7.49
CA PHE A 325 2.98 14.81 -6.81
C PHE A 325 3.54 13.75 -7.76
N ARG A 326 4.78 13.33 -7.56
CA ARG A 326 5.39 12.24 -8.31
C ARG A 326 6.12 11.30 -7.35
N LEU A 327 6.29 10.06 -7.78
CA LEU A 327 7.16 9.10 -7.11
C LEU A 327 8.39 8.86 -7.96
N ASN A 328 9.56 8.87 -7.33
CA ASN A 328 10.69 8.13 -7.89
C ASN A 328 10.34 6.63 -7.94
N ASN A 329 10.79 5.95 -8.99
CA ASN A 329 10.43 4.56 -9.21
C ASN A 329 10.99 3.61 -8.15
N TYR A 330 12.13 3.95 -7.52
CA TYR A 330 12.81 3.10 -6.55
C TYR A 330 12.86 3.77 -5.17
N MET A 331 12.83 2.95 -4.11
CA MET A 331 12.82 3.45 -2.73
C MET A 331 14.10 4.16 -2.31
N ASP A 332 15.22 3.97 -3.02
CA ASP A 332 16.48 4.70 -2.83
C ASP A 332 16.48 6.11 -3.45
N GLY A 333 15.42 6.48 -4.16
CA GLY A 333 15.28 7.74 -4.89
C GLY A 333 15.72 7.65 -6.36
N GLY A 334 16.18 6.49 -6.82
CA GLY A 334 16.40 6.23 -8.23
C GLY A 334 15.09 6.31 -9.02
N ASN A 335 15.18 6.75 -10.28
CA ASN A 335 14.00 6.99 -11.10
C ASN A 335 14.14 6.54 -12.55
N GLY A 336 15.01 5.55 -12.81
CA GLY A 336 15.11 4.98 -14.15
C GLY A 336 13.98 4.01 -14.46
N ILE A 337 14.10 3.38 -15.63
CA ILE A 337 13.07 2.53 -16.21
C ILE A 337 12.92 1.21 -15.44
N PHE A 338 11.67 0.87 -15.15
CA PHE A 338 11.29 -0.37 -14.48
C PHE A 338 10.41 -1.24 -15.38
N ARG A 339 10.61 -2.57 -15.34
CA ARG A 339 9.80 -3.56 -16.08
C ARG A 339 9.78 -3.35 -17.60
N TRP A 340 10.92 -2.97 -18.18
CA TRP A 340 11.04 -2.90 -19.63
C TRP A 340 10.84 -4.28 -20.28
N ASN A 341 10.05 -4.35 -21.35
CA ASN A 341 9.64 -5.58 -22.05
C ASN A 341 8.84 -6.57 -21.19
N TYR A 342 8.20 -6.11 -20.12
CA TYR A 342 7.45 -7.00 -19.24
C TYR A 342 6.25 -7.64 -19.97
N PRO A 343 5.96 -8.95 -19.79
CA PRO A 343 4.99 -9.67 -20.62
C PRO A 343 3.59 -9.05 -20.70
N THR A 344 3.10 -8.43 -19.61
CA THR A 344 1.77 -7.82 -19.61
C THR A 344 1.72 -6.43 -20.23
N GLN A 345 2.88 -5.82 -20.48
CA GLN A 345 3.04 -4.50 -21.09
C GLN A 345 3.41 -4.60 -22.58
N GLY A 346 4.12 -5.66 -22.96
CA GLY A 346 4.57 -5.92 -24.33
C GLY A 346 5.99 -5.42 -24.60
N ALA A 347 6.53 -5.78 -25.77
CA ALA A 347 7.86 -5.38 -26.21
C ALA A 347 7.98 -3.86 -26.40
N GLY A 348 9.12 -3.29 -26.04
CA GLY A 348 9.42 -1.85 -26.12
C GLY A 348 8.64 -0.99 -25.13
N ARG A 349 8.09 -1.59 -24.06
CA ARG A 349 7.24 -0.91 -23.07
C ARG A 349 7.70 -1.24 -21.65
N GLY A 350 7.46 -0.31 -20.74
CA GLY A 350 7.84 -0.39 -19.33
C GLY A 350 7.46 0.90 -18.61
N TYR A 351 7.67 0.98 -17.31
CA TYR A 351 7.49 2.22 -16.55
C TYR A 351 8.72 3.10 -16.71
N GLY A 352 8.53 4.29 -17.26
CA GLY A 352 9.54 5.34 -17.34
C GLY A 352 9.69 6.09 -16.02
N PRO A 353 10.60 7.08 -15.98
CA PRO A 353 10.71 7.98 -14.84
C PRO A 353 9.35 8.52 -14.42
N TYR A 354 9.07 8.43 -13.12
CA TYR A 354 7.82 8.86 -12.48
C TYR A 354 6.54 8.11 -12.86
N GLU A 355 6.57 7.14 -13.78
CA GLU A 355 5.33 6.47 -14.22
C GLU A 355 4.74 5.48 -13.20
N LEU A 356 5.44 5.21 -12.09
CA LEU A 356 4.86 4.51 -10.94
C LEU A 356 4.03 5.43 -10.03
N SER A 357 3.96 6.74 -10.32
CA SER A 357 3.23 7.73 -9.51
C SER A 357 1.74 7.43 -9.39
N GLY A 358 1.13 6.74 -10.36
CA GLY A 358 -0.27 6.34 -10.28
C GLY A 358 -0.60 5.47 -9.06
N THR A 359 0.39 4.79 -8.48
CA THR A 359 0.21 4.02 -7.24
C THR A 359 -0.11 4.88 -6.02
N LEU A 360 0.20 6.19 -6.04
CA LEU A 360 -0.26 7.13 -5.01
C LEU A 360 -1.78 7.08 -4.87
N LEU A 361 -2.50 6.97 -5.99
CA LEU A 361 -3.97 7.03 -6.03
C LEU A 361 -4.65 5.81 -5.39
N LEU A 362 -3.90 4.74 -5.08
CA LEU A 362 -4.41 3.63 -4.28
C LEU A 362 -4.52 3.98 -2.78
N GLY A 363 -3.97 5.11 -2.35
CA GLY A 363 -4.16 5.63 -1.00
C GLY A 363 -3.32 4.96 0.10
N TRP A 364 -2.64 3.85 -0.19
CA TRP A 364 -1.97 3.02 0.82
C TRP A 364 -0.87 3.71 1.62
N TRP A 365 -0.24 4.76 1.08
CA TRP A 365 0.74 5.53 1.83
C TRP A 365 0.13 6.22 3.05
N THR A 366 -1.19 6.40 3.12
CA THR A 366 -1.87 6.96 4.32
C THR A 366 -1.56 6.15 5.58
N PHE A 367 -1.28 4.85 5.43
CA PHE A 367 -0.90 3.97 6.53
C PHE A 367 0.52 4.22 7.07
N LEU A 368 1.26 5.20 6.54
CA LEU A 368 2.41 5.81 7.24
C LEU A 368 1.96 6.54 8.52
N GLN A 369 0.69 6.96 8.60
CA GLN A 369 0.03 7.64 9.73
C GLN A 369 0.70 8.94 10.20
N THR A 370 1.35 9.64 9.27
CA THR A 370 1.90 10.97 9.54
C THR A 370 0.89 12.06 9.17
N ALA A 371 1.08 13.29 9.64
CA ALA A 371 0.16 14.38 9.25
C ALA A 371 0.40 14.77 7.79
N GLU A 372 1.67 14.77 7.41
CA GLU A 372 2.22 15.12 6.11
C GLU A 372 1.63 14.25 5.00
N ILE A 373 1.45 12.93 5.21
CA ILE A 373 0.87 12.09 4.16
C ILE A 373 -0.61 12.39 3.93
N ARG A 374 -1.33 12.82 4.97
CA ARG A 374 -2.72 13.25 4.83
C ARG A 374 -2.82 14.57 4.09
N ASP A 375 -1.91 15.50 4.33
CA ASP A 375 -1.82 16.75 3.56
C ASP A 375 -1.59 16.46 2.08
N VAL A 376 -0.66 15.55 1.76
CA VAL A 376 -0.44 15.08 0.38
C VAL A 376 -1.74 14.57 -0.24
N TYR A 377 -2.49 13.70 0.44
CA TYR A 377 -3.75 13.19 -0.08
C TYR A 377 -4.83 14.26 -0.22
N ARG A 378 -4.95 15.21 0.73
CA ARG A 378 -5.86 16.36 0.61
C ARG A 378 -5.52 17.24 -0.59
N ASP A 379 -4.24 17.43 -0.87
CA ASP A 379 -3.79 18.21 -2.02
C ASP A 379 -4.03 17.47 -3.35
N ILE A 380 -3.87 16.15 -3.38
CA ILE A 380 -4.25 15.33 -4.54
C ILE A 380 -5.77 15.44 -4.80
N VAL A 381 -6.61 15.40 -3.76
CA VAL A 381 -8.08 15.50 -3.90
C VAL A 381 -8.50 16.81 -4.57
N ARG A 382 -7.82 17.92 -4.25
CA ARG A 382 -8.08 19.25 -4.84
C ARG A 382 -7.80 19.31 -6.34
N GLN A 383 -7.07 18.34 -6.88
CA GLN A 383 -6.76 18.27 -8.31
C GLN A 383 -7.76 17.47 -9.12
N PHE A 384 -8.76 16.81 -8.50
CA PHE A 384 -9.76 16.07 -9.27
C PHE A 384 -10.81 17.01 -9.90
N PRO A 385 -11.19 16.80 -11.18
CA PRO A 385 -10.65 15.80 -12.10
C PRO A 385 -9.21 16.14 -12.53
N LEU A 386 -8.33 15.13 -12.53
CA LEU A 386 -6.90 15.33 -12.77
C LEU A 386 -6.62 15.98 -14.14
N PRO A 387 -5.64 16.89 -14.24
CA PRO A 387 -5.19 17.39 -15.54
C PRO A 387 -4.77 16.25 -16.47
N ALA A 388 -5.04 16.38 -17.77
CA ALA A 388 -4.81 15.30 -18.75
C ALA A 388 -3.35 14.78 -18.75
N ALA A 389 -2.37 15.69 -18.65
CA ALA A 389 -0.95 15.31 -18.58
C ALA A 389 -0.61 14.51 -17.30
N VAL A 390 -1.26 14.84 -16.17
CA VAL A 390 -1.09 14.11 -14.90
C VAL A 390 -1.71 12.73 -15.00
N ALA A 391 -2.94 12.65 -15.51
CA ALA A 391 -3.63 11.38 -15.72
C ALA A 391 -2.85 10.45 -16.67
N ALA A 392 -2.26 10.99 -17.74
CA ALA A 392 -1.44 10.23 -18.69
C ALA A 392 -0.17 9.65 -18.02
N LEU A 393 0.54 10.45 -17.21
CA LEU A 393 1.71 9.96 -16.47
C LEU A 393 1.33 8.88 -15.46
N TYR A 394 0.25 9.11 -14.69
CA TYR A 394 -0.20 8.19 -13.64
C TYR A 394 -0.75 6.88 -14.19
N LEU A 395 -1.37 6.90 -15.38
CA LEU A 395 -1.83 5.68 -16.04
C LEU A 395 -0.66 4.74 -16.34
N GLY A 396 0.49 5.30 -16.73
CA GLY A 396 1.67 4.55 -17.11
C GLY A 396 1.43 3.68 -18.37
N PRO A 397 2.26 2.66 -18.61
CA PRO A 397 2.04 1.70 -19.69
C PRO A 397 0.78 0.86 -19.45
N ASP A 398 -0.09 0.80 -20.46
CA ASP A 398 -1.26 -0.08 -20.45
C ASP A 398 -0.88 -1.56 -20.21
N THR A 399 -1.79 -2.31 -19.58
CA THR A 399 -1.60 -3.72 -19.25
C THR A 399 -2.70 -4.55 -19.90
N ASN A 400 -2.34 -5.70 -20.49
CA ASN A 400 -3.33 -6.64 -21.06
C ASN A 400 -4.15 -7.43 -20.02
N ARG A 401 -3.99 -7.14 -18.72
CA ARG A 401 -4.74 -7.82 -17.66
C ARG A 401 -6.23 -7.53 -17.77
N GLN A 402 -7.04 -8.58 -17.66
CA GLN A 402 -8.46 -8.44 -17.39
C GLN A 402 -8.64 -7.75 -16.03
N ARG A 403 -9.57 -6.79 -15.98
CA ARG A 403 -9.96 -6.04 -14.79
C ARG A 403 -11.46 -5.76 -14.85
N GLU A 404 -12.07 -5.54 -13.69
CA GLU A 404 -13.47 -5.12 -13.60
C GLU A 404 -13.62 -3.69 -14.15
N ARG A 405 -14.79 -3.37 -14.72
CA ARG A 405 -15.05 -2.13 -15.45
C ARG A 405 -14.73 -0.87 -14.65
N LEU A 406 -15.04 -0.80 -13.36
CA LEU A 406 -14.82 0.38 -12.53
C LEU A 406 -13.33 0.68 -12.29
N VAL A 407 -12.46 -0.32 -12.42
CA VAL A 407 -11.02 -0.21 -12.11
C VAL A 407 -10.12 -0.51 -13.32
N LYS A 408 -10.70 -0.59 -14.53
CA LYS A 408 -9.98 -0.86 -15.78
C LYS A 408 -9.52 0.44 -16.46
N GLY A 409 -8.25 0.48 -16.86
CA GLY A 409 -7.70 1.56 -17.69
C GLY A 409 -7.91 2.95 -17.08
N GLU A 410 -8.47 3.87 -17.85
CA GLU A 410 -8.75 5.25 -17.44
C GLU A 410 -10.01 5.41 -16.56
N ASN A 411 -10.86 4.37 -16.47
CA ASN A 411 -12.13 4.47 -15.75
C ASN A 411 -12.02 4.97 -14.29
N PRO A 412 -11.11 4.45 -13.44
CA PRO A 412 -11.00 4.90 -12.05
C PRO A 412 -10.60 6.38 -11.90
N TYR A 413 -10.02 7.00 -12.93
CA TYR A 413 -9.70 8.44 -12.97
C TYR A 413 -10.94 9.31 -13.24
N ARG A 414 -11.95 8.77 -13.93
CA ARG A 414 -13.13 9.52 -14.41
C ARG A 414 -14.40 9.20 -13.65
N ASN A 415 -14.52 8.00 -13.09
CA ASN A 415 -15.73 7.57 -12.39
C ASN A 415 -15.76 8.03 -10.90
N GLY A 416 -14.64 8.57 -10.39
CA GLY A 416 -14.51 9.05 -9.00
C GLY A 416 -13.92 8.02 -8.02
N PHE A 417 -13.46 6.84 -8.49
CA PHE A 417 -12.91 5.81 -7.58
C PHE A 417 -11.60 6.27 -6.95
N TYR A 418 -10.64 6.75 -7.75
CA TYR A 418 -9.39 7.29 -7.20
C TYR A 418 -9.61 8.55 -6.39
N GLU A 419 -10.57 9.38 -6.78
CA GLU A 419 -10.98 10.55 -6.01
C GLU A 419 -11.46 10.16 -4.62
N LEU A 420 -12.35 9.16 -4.52
CA LEU A 420 -12.81 8.64 -3.24
C LEU A 420 -11.67 8.09 -2.41
N ILE A 421 -10.81 7.25 -3.00
CA ILE A 421 -9.69 6.65 -2.27
C ILE A 421 -8.77 7.73 -1.70
N CYS A 422 -8.42 8.75 -2.50
CA CYS A 422 -7.59 9.86 -2.03
C CYS A 422 -8.31 10.71 -0.97
N LEU A 423 -9.61 10.93 -1.13
CA LEU A 423 -10.43 11.66 -0.16
C LEU A 423 -10.43 10.94 1.19
N LEU A 424 -10.73 9.64 1.21
CA LEU A 424 -10.68 8.82 2.41
C LEU A 424 -9.26 8.77 3.00
N ALA A 425 -8.23 8.58 2.16
CA ALA A 425 -6.84 8.56 2.61
C ALA A 425 -6.40 9.87 3.28
N GLY A 426 -6.96 11.02 2.89
CA GLY A 426 -6.72 12.33 3.50
C GLY A 426 -7.52 12.59 4.79
N THR A 427 -8.55 11.79 5.07
CA THR A 427 -9.46 11.94 6.23
C THR A 427 -9.29 10.88 7.31
N LEU A 428 -8.59 9.77 7.06
CA LEU A 428 -8.35 8.74 8.08
C LEU A 428 -7.64 9.31 9.33
N PRO A 429 -8.17 9.04 10.55
CA PRO A 429 -7.50 9.42 11.79
C PRO A 429 -6.20 8.63 12.00
N ARG A 430 -5.31 9.07 12.89
CA ARG A 430 -4.23 8.18 13.36
C ARG A 430 -4.86 7.06 14.18
N TYR A 431 -4.20 5.92 14.26
CA TYR A 431 -4.67 4.83 15.12
C TYR A 431 -4.57 5.16 16.61
N ASP A 432 -3.78 6.17 16.96
CA ASP A 432 -3.53 6.64 18.32
C ASP A 432 -4.27 7.96 18.64
N ASP A 433 -5.10 8.47 17.70
CA ASP A 433 -6.05 9.57 17.91
C ASP A 433 -7.45 8.99 18.24
#